data_AF-A0A7G3AZG4-F1
#
_entry.id   AF-A0A7G3AZG4-F1
#
_cell.length_a   1.000
_cell.length_b   1.000
_cell.length_c   1.000
_cell.angle_alpha   90.00
_cell.angle_beta   90.00
_cell.angle_gamma   90.00
#
_symmetry.space_group_name_H-M   'P 1'
#
loop_
_entity.id
_entity.type
_entity.pdbx_description
1 polymer ?
#
loop_
_entity_poly.entity_id
_entity_poly.type
_entity_poly.pdbx_seq_one_letter_code
_entity_poly.pdbx_strand_id
1 'polypeptide(L)'
;MTYATFMFILVIGQIVIAAVTFAFAGDISNAMTTTFERIFNEQHVDVNRELVDTVQINLACCGVDGPINWAGSPPPSCCGLTSGTCAPQNIFQTGCRSALEDWVDTSKHIIAWVALGVAVVQLVALIFACCLGNHIRNERRRSNY
;
A
#
# COMPACT_ATOMS: atom_id res chain seq x y z
N MET A 1 -20.92 24.52 -3.38
CA MET A 1 -20.87 23.90 -4.73
C MET A 1 -19.51 23.30 -5.03
N THR A 2 -18.40 24.02 -4.84
CA THR A 2 -17.03 23.50 -5.04
C THR A 2 -16.71 22.23 -4.25
N TYR A 3 -17.12 22.15 -2.98
CA TYR A 3 -16.91 20.94 -2.16
C TYR A 3 -17.60 19.68 -2.72
N ALA A 4 -18.85 19.81 -3.17
CA ALA A 4 -19.60 18.69 -3.75
C ALA A 4 -18.99 18.23 -5.09
N THR A 5 -18.44 19.15 -5.90
CA THR A 5 -17.75 18.79 -7.14
C THR A 5 -16.46 18.01 -6.87
N PHE A 6 -15.68 18.40 -5.85
CA PHE A 6 -14.50 17.62 -5.46
C PHE A 6 -14.86 16.21 -4.98
N MET A 7 -15.91 16.08 -4.14
CA MET A 7 -16.36 14.76 -3.66
C MET A 7 -16.82 13.85 -4.80
N PHE A 8 -17.51 14.39 -5.80
CA PHE A 8 -17.93 13.61 -6.96
C PHE A 8 -16.74 13.11 -7.79
N ILE A 9 -15.72 13.95 -7.99
CA ILE A 9 -14.48 13.57 -8.66
C ILE A 9 -13.75 12.46 -7.89
N LEU A 10 -13.70 12.55 -6.56
CA LEU A 10 -13.08 11.51 -5.72
C LEU A 10 -13.79 10.17 -5.83
N VAL A 11 -15.13 10.15 -5.82
CA VAL A 11 -15.92 8.92 -6.01
C VAL A 11 -15.64 8.28 -7.37
N ILE A 12 -15.61 9.08 -8.45
CA ILE A 12 -15.26 8.57 -9.78
C ILE A 12 -13.84 8.00 -9.77
N GLY A 13 -12.88 8.70 -9.17
CA GLY A 13 -11.50 8.24 -9.04
C GLY A 13 -11.41 6.90 -8.31
N GLN A 14 -12.15 6.72 -7.21
CA GLN A 14 -12.19 5.45 -6.48
C GLN A 14 -12.75 4.30 -7.33
N ILE A 15 -13.81 4.54 -8.11
CA ILE A 15 -14.39 3.54 -9.01
C ILE A 15 -13.38 3.14 -10.09
N VAL A 16 -12.70 4.12 -10.69
CA VAL A 16 -11.67 3.87 -11.72
C VAL A 16 -10.52 3.06 -11.15
N ILE A 17 -9.98 3.45 -9.98
CA ILE A 17 -8.89 2.71 -9.32
C ILE A 17 -9.33 1.28 -9.03
N ALA A 18 -10.53 1.08 -8.44
CA ALA A 18 -11.05 -0.25 -8.15
C ALA A 18 -11.21 -1.11 -9.42
N ALA A 19 -11.73 -0.53 -10.52
CA ALA A 19 -11.89 -1.23 -11.78
C ALA A 19 -10.53 -1.61 -12.40
N VAL A 20 -9.56 -0.71 -12.39
CA VAL A 20 -8.20 -0.96 -12.91
C VAL A 20 -7.50 -2.04 -12.09
N THR A 21 -7.51 -1.92 -10.76
CA THR A 21 -6.88 -2.91 -9.87
C THR A 21 -7.53 -4.29 -10.03
N PHE A 22 -8.85 -4.36 -10.23
CA PHE A 22 -9.53 -5.62 -10.48
C PHE A 22 -9.18 -6.21 -11.86
N ALA A 23 -9.16 -5.40 -12.92
CA ALA A 23 -8.85 -5.86 -14.27
C ALA A 23 -7.41 -6.35 -14.42
N PHE A 24 -6.46 -5.71 -13.72
CA PHE A 24 -5.02 -5.99 -13.81
C PHE A 24 -4.45 -6.64 -12.53
N ALA A 25 -5.28 -7.30 -11.72
CA ALA A 25 -4.86 -7.85 -10.43
C ALA A 25 -3.68 -8.83 -10.55
N GLY A 26 -3.71 -9.72 -11.56
CA GLY A 26 -2.64 -10.68 -11.81
C GLY A 26 -1.34 -10.02 -12.28
N ASP A 27 -1.44 -9.06 -13.21
CA ASP A 27 -0.28 -8.35 -13.74
C ASP A 27 0.42 -7.51 -12.67
N ILE A 28 -0.34 -6.87 -11.79
CA ILE A 28 0.20 -6.09 -10.67
C ILE A 28 1.00 -6.99 -9.71
N SER A 29 0.49 -8.17 -9.38
CA SER A 29 1.19 -9.13 -8.50
C SER A 29 2.50 -9.62 -9.12
N ASN A 30 2.47 -9.94 -10.42
CA ASN A 30 3.66 -10.40 -11.15
C ASN A 30 4.69 -9.27 -11.32
N ALA A 31 4.24 -8.06 -11.62
CA ALA A 31 5.09 -6.88 -11.76
C ALA A 31 5.78 -6.52 -10.42
N MET A 32 5.05 -6.61 -9.30
CA MET A 32 5.61 -6.43 -7.95
C MET A 32 6.73 -7.43 -7.69
N THR A 33 6.47 -8.72 -7.89
CA THR A 33 7.45 -9.80 -7.66
C THR A 33 8.67 -9.66 -8.57
N THR A 34 8.46 -9.37 -9.85
CA THR A 34 9.56 -9.19 -10.81
C THR A 34 10.41 -7.98 -10.46
N THR A 35 9.79 -6.84 -10.10
CA THR A 35 10.51 -5.63 -9.68
C THR A 35 11.30 -5.88 -8.41
N PHE A 36 10.70 -6.59 -7.48
CA PHE A 36 11.33 -6.99 -6.24
C PHE A 36 12.58 -7.84 -6.46
N GLU A 37 12.48 -8.89 -7.29
CA GLU A 37 13.63 -9.72 -7.65
C GLU A 37 14.75 -8.92 -8.31
N ARG A 38 14.41 -7.95 -9.18
CA ARG A 38 15.40 -7.09 -9.82
C ARG A 38 16.15 -6.23 -8.81
N ILE A 39 15.45 -5.65 -7.84
CA ILE A 39 16.08 -4.87 -6.75
C ILE A 39 17.07 -5.74 -5.98
N PHE A 40 16.68 -6.97 -5.63
CA PHE A 40 17.56 -7.90 -4.91
C PHE A 40 18.74 -8.40 -5.73
N ASN A 41 18.56 -8.62 -7.04
CA ASN A 41 19.64 -9.00 -7.94
C ASN A 41 20.63 -7.85 -8.18
N GLU A 42 20.14 -6.61 -8.23
CA GLU A 42 20.94 -5.40 -8.44
C GLU A 42 21.36 -4.72 -7.12
N GLN A 43 21.39 -5.46 -6.02
CA GLN A 43 21.75 -5.00 -4.66
C GLN A 43 23.14 -4.34 -4.53
N HIS A 44 24.03 -4.51 -5.51
CA HIS A 44 25.32 -3.82 -5.57
C HIS A 44 25.22 -2.29 -5.74
N VAL A 45 24.04 -1.77 -6.11
CA VAL A 45 23.76 -0.33 -6.18
C VAL A 45 23.35 0.14 -4.79
N ASP A 46 23.96 1.22 -4.28
CA ASP A 46 23.72 1.72 -2.91
C ASP A 46 22.23 1.92 -2.60
N VAL A 47 21.47 2.49 -3.56
CA VAL A 47 20.02 2.71 -3.44
C VAL A 47 19.26 1.39 -3.28
N ASN A 48 19.63 0.36 -4.06
CA ASN A 48 18.98 -0.93 -3.99
C ASN A 48 19.33 -1.64 -2.68
N ARG A 49 20.56 -1.46 -2.19
CA ARG A 49 21.00 -2.00 -0.91
C ARG A 49 20.19 -1.45 0.27
N GLU A 50 19.97 -0.14 0.31
CA GLU A 50 19.14 0.49 1.36
C GLU A 50 17.70 -0.03 1.32
N LEU A 51 17.14 -0.20 0.11
CA LEU A 51 15.80 -0.72 -0.07
C LEU A 51 15.70 -2.20 0.37
N VAL A 52 16.69 -3.02 0.02
CA VAL A 52 16.81 -4.42 0.47
C VAL A 52 16.89 -4.49 1.99
N ASP A 53 17.74 -3.68 2.62
CA ASP A 53 17.89 -3.64 4.08
C ASP A 53 16.56 -3.24 4.75
N THR A 54 15.87 -2.25 4.20
CA THR A 54 14.56 -1.80 4.68
C THR A 54 13.52 -2.91 4.58
N VAL A 55 13.45 -3.61 3.44
CA VAL A 55 12.53 -4.74 3.23
C VAL A 55 12.81 -5.84 4.25
N GLN A 56 14.07 -6.24 4.41
CA GLN A 56 14.47 -7.33 5.30
C GLN A 56 14.08 -7.06 6.75
N ILE A 57 14.24 -5.82 7.22
CA ILE A 57 13.84 -5.40 8.57
C ILE A 57 12.32 -5.34 8.72
N ASN A 58 11.61 -4.71 7.78
CA ASN A 58 10.16 -4.49 7.90
C ASN A 58 9.34 -5.76 7.70
N LEU A 59 9.78 -6.66 6.81
CA LEU A 59 9.11 -7.93 6.54
C LEU A 59 9.70 -9.10 7.35
N ALA A 60 10.70 -8.83 8.21
CA ALA A 60 11.38 -9.84 9.02
C ALA A 60 11.80 -11.08 8.19
N CYS A 61 12.48 -10.81 7.07
CA CYS A 61 12.87 -11.79 6.06
C CYS A 61 14.36 -11.64 5.68
N CYS A 62 14.95 -12.64 5.04
CA CYS A 62 16.35 -12.58 4.62
C CYS A 62 16.55 -13.20 3.25
N GLY A 63 17.16 -12.45 2.32
CA GLY A 63 17.40 -12.91 0.95
C GLY A 63 16.12 -13.08 0.14
N VAL A 64 16.24 -13.43 -1.15
CA VAL A 64 15.06 -13.61 -2.02
C VAL A 64 14.27 -14.84 -1.59
N ASP A 65 14.93 -15.99 -1.55
CA ASP A 65 14.33 -17.28 -1.20
C ASP A 65 14.82 -17.78 0.18
N GLY A 66 15.75 -17.06 0.80
CA GLY A 66 16.22 -17.34 2.15
C GLY A 66 17.65 -16.83 2.41
N PRO A 67 18.18 -17.05 3.63
CA PRO A 67 19.50 -16.57 4.01
C PRO A 67 20.65 -17.18 3.21
N ILE A 68 20.40 -18.30 2.52
CA ILE A 68 21.37 -18.95 1.62
C ILE A 68 21.80 -18.05 0.44
N ASN A 69 20.96 -17.08 0.03
CA ASN A 69 21.30 -16.13 -1.03
C ASN A 69 22.54 -15.28 -0.70
N TRP A 70 22.90 -15.17 0.59
CA TRP A 70 24.05 -14.40 1.06
C TRP A 70 25.34 -15.22 1.20
N ALA A 71 25.34 -16.49 0.78
CA ALA A 71 26.51 -17.39 0.84
C ALA A 71 27.22 -17.40 2.22
N GLY A 72 26.46 -17.27 3.30
CA GLY A 72 26.97 -17.30 4.69
C GLY A 72 27.42 -15.95 5.26
N SER A 73 27.33 -14.85 4.52
CA SER A 73 27.60 -13.49 5.02
C SER A 73 26.37 -12.58 4.88
N PRO A 74 25.28 -12.83 5.64
CA PRO A 74 24.08 -12.02 5.59
C PRO A 74 24.32 -10.61 6.16
N PRO A 75 23.65 -9.59 5.61
CA PRO A 75 23.70 -8.23 6.14
C PRO A 75 23.03 -8.15 7.54
N PRO A 76 23.34 -7.11 8.34
CA PRO A 76 22.71 -6.88 9.64
C PRO A 76 21.17 -6.81 9.57
N SER A 77 20.62 -6.36 8.45
CA SER A 77 19.18 -6.27 8.17
C SER A 77 18.47 -7.63 8.22
N CYS A 78 19.15 -8.73 7.90
CA CYS A 78 18.64 -10.10 8.08
C CYS A 78 18.42 -10.51 9.56
N CYS A 79 18.90 -9.71 10.51
CA CYS A 79 18.69 -9.89 11.95
C CYS A 79 17.85 -8.76 12.55
N GLY A 80 17.26 -7.87 11.73
CA GLY A 80 16.53 -6.70 12.20
C GLY A 80 17.44 -5.57 12.70
N LEU A 81 18.73 -5.58 12.32
CA LEU A 81 19.72 -4.58 12.74
C LEU A 81 20.04 -3.61 11.58
N THR A 82 20.27 -2.35 11.90
CA THR A 82 20.71 -1.33 10.91
C THR A 82 22.23 -1.25 10.77
N SER A 83 22.98 -1.85 11.69
CA SER A 83 24.45 -1.88 11.68
C SER A 83 24.98 -3.03 12.54
N GLY A 84 26.25 -3.37 12.36
CA GLY A 84 26.91 -4.44 13.11
C GLY A 84 26.88 -5.78 12.39
N THR A 85 26.98 -6.87 13.16
CA THR A 85 27.03 -8.24 12.63
C THR A 85 25.75 -9.01 13.00
N CYS A 86 25.25 -9.77 12.03
CA CYS A 86 24.07 -10.63 12.21
C CYS A 86 24.54 -11.98 12.77
N ALA A 87 24.14 -12.29 14.00
CA ALA A 87 24.49 -13.55 14.63
C ALA A 87 23.65 -14.71 14.04
N PRO A 88 24.22 -15.91 13.80
CA PRO A 88 23.52 -17.01 13.12
C PRO A 88 22.16 -17.38 13.73
N GLN A 89 22.03 -17.30 15.05
CA GLN A 89 20.80 -17.61 15.77
C GLN A 89 19.66 -16.59 15.57
N ASN A 90 19.97 -15.39 15.09
CA ASN A 90 19.01 -14.30 14.93
C ASN A 90 18.63 -14.06 13.45
N ILE A 91 19.16 -14.86 12.52
CA ILE A 91 18.88 -14.74 11.10
C ILE A 91 17.43 -15.12 10.82
N PHE A 92 16.70 -14.23 10.14
CA PHE A 92 15.38 -14.56 9.60
C PHE A 92 15.51 -15.70 8.57
N GLN A 93 14.76 -16.79 8.78
CA GLN A 93 14.79 -17.96 7.91
C GLN A 93 13.86 -17.81 6.70
N THR A 94 12.86 -16.94 6.80
CA THR A 94 11.87 -16.69 5.75
C THR A 94 12.50 -15.91 4.60
N GLY A 95 12.32 -16.38 3.37
CA GLY A 95 12.69 -15.63 2.16
C GLY A 95 11.79 -14.40 1.97
N CYS A 96 12.37 -13.31 1.48
CA CYS A 96 11.62 -12.07 1.31
C CYS A 96 10.58 -12.11 0.18
N ARG A 97 10.73 -13.01 -0.81
CA ARG A 97 9.70 -13.23 -1.83
C ARG A 97 8.38 -13.70 -1.21
N SER A 98 8.42 -14.77 -0.41
CA SER A 98 7.22 -15.29 0.24
C SER A 98 6.66 -14.32 1.27
N ALA A 99 7.53 -13.68 2.05
CA ALA A 99 7.10 -12.66 3.01
C ALA A 99 6.43 -11.46 2.32
N LEU A 100 6.90 -11.07 1.13
CA LEU A 100 6.28 -10.03 0.32
C LEU A 100 4.90 -10.46 -0.19
N GLU A 101 4.78 -11.68 -0.72
CA GLU A 101 3.48 -12.21 -1.17
C GLU A 101 2.46 -12.21 -0.01
N ASP A 102 2.85 -12.71 1.16
CA ASP A 102 2.01 -12.71 2.37
C ASP A 102 1.65 -11.27 2.83
N TRP A 103 2.62 -10.35 2.76
CA TRP A 103 2.40 -8.95 3.12
C TRP A 103 1.47 -8.25 2.14
N VAL A 104 1.61 -8.47 0.83
CA VAL A 104 0.72 -7.94 -0.20
C VAL A 104 -0.69 -8.48 0.00
N ASP A 105 -0.81 -9.78 0.28
CA ASP A 105 -2.09 -10.44 0.51
C ASP A 105 -2.79 -9.94 1.77
N THR A 106 -2.05 -9.61 2.82
CA THR A 106 -2.63 -8.99 4.02
C THR A 106 -3.01 -7.54 3.75
N SER A 107 -2.12 -6.79 3.08
CA SER A 107 -2.28 -5.36 2.83
C SER A 107 -3.43 -5.06 1.88
N LYS A 108 -3.67 -5.89 0.85
CA LYS A 108 -4.79 -5.70 -0.09
C LYS A 108 -6.14 -5.68 0.64
N HIS A 109 -6.30 -6.54 1.66
CA HIS A 109 -7.53 -6.59 2.45
C HIS A 109 -7.70 -5.31 3.28
N ILE A 110 -6.63 -4.84 3.92
CA ILE A 110 -6.66 -3.60 4.72
C ILE A 110 -7.01 -2.40 3.83
N ILE A 111 -6.36 -2.27 2.68
CA ILE A 111 -6.60 -1.17 1.73
C ILE A 111 -8.06 -1.19 1.24
N ALA A 112 -8.62 -2.38 0.96
CA ALA A 112 -10.00 -2.52 0.54
C ALA A 112 -10.99 -1.99 1.59
N TRP A 113 -10.79 -2.32 2.87
CA TRP A 113 -11.64 -1.83 3.96
C TRP A 113 -11.51 -0.32 4.18
N VAL A 114 -10.31 0.23 4.07
CA VAL A 114 -10.08 1.67 4.15
C VAL A 114 -10.78 2.38 3.00
N ALA A 115 -10.64 1.89 1.76
CA ALA A 115 -11.30 2.47 0.59
C ALA A 115 -12.83 2.46 0.73
N LEU A 116 -13.40 1.37 1.23
CA LEU A 116 -14.83 1.27 1.52
C LEU A 116 -15.27 2.28 2.58
N GLY A 117 -14.52 2.43 3.67
CA GLY A 117 -14.79 3.42 4.71
C GLY A 117 -14.79 4.84 4.18
N VAL A 118 -13.82 5.18 3.32
CA VAL A 118 -13.76 6.49 2.66
C VAL A 118 -14.98 6.72 1.76
N ALA A 119 -15.40 5.73 0.99
CA ALA A 119 -16.60 5.83 0.15
C ALA A 119 -17.87 6.10 0.99
N VAL A 120 -18.03 5.43 2.13
CA VAL A 120 -19.16 5.68 3.05
C VAL A 120 -19.15 7.11 3.58
N VAL A 121 -17.99 7.62 4.02
CA VAL A 121 -17.86 8.99 4.52
C VAL A 121 -18.21 10.01 3.44
N GLN A 122 -17.78 9.78 2.20
CA GLN A 122 -18.10 10.64 1.06
C GLN A 122 -19.61 10.67 0.76
N LEU A 123 -20.29 9.52 0.84
CA LEU A 123 -21.74 9.45 0.65
C LEU A 123 -22.49 10.26 1.73
N VAL A 124 -22.08 10.13 2.99
CA VAL A 124 -22.65 10.90 4.10
C VAL A 124 -22.42 12.41 3.90
N ALA A 125 -21.21 12.80 3.48
CA ALA A 125 -20.89 14.19 3.18
C ALA A 125 -21.74 14.77 2.03
N LEU A 126 -22.01 13.97 0.99
CA LEU A 126 -22.90 14.36 -0.11
C LEU A 126 -24.34 14.55 0.36
N ILE A 127 -24.86 13.64 1.20
CA ILE A 127 -26.20 13.76 1.79
C ILE A 127 -26.32 15.07 2.57
N PHE A 128 -25.37 15.36 3.47
CA PHE A 128 -25.38 16.60 4.24
C PHE A 128 -25.27 17.84 3.35
N ALA A 129 -24.43 17.82 2.32
CA ALA A 129 -24.33 18.91 1.37
C ALA A 129 -25.65 19.17 0.62
N CYS A 130 -26.36 18.11 0.23
CA CYS A 130 -27.69 18.21 -0.39
C CYS A 130 -28.75 18.75 0.59
N CYS A 131 -28.77 18.24 1.83
CA CYS A 131 -29.68 18.72 2.87
C CYS A 131 -29.48 20.21 3.15
N LEU A 132 -28.23 20.65 3.34
CA LEU A 132 -27.89 22.05 3.58
C LEU A 132 -28.23 22.93 2.36
N GLY A 133 -27.90 22.48 1.15
CA GLY A 133 -28.25 23.19 -0.08
C GLY A 133 -29.76 23.36 -0.26
N ASN A 134 -30.54 22.32 0.04
CA ASN A 134 -31.99 22.37 0.02
C ASN A 134 -32.55 23.31 1.08
N HIS A 135 -32.01 23.28 2.30
CA HIS A 135 -32.40 24.18 3.39
C HIS A 135 -32.19 25.65 2.99
N ILE A 136 -30.97 26.01 2.54
CA ILE A 136 -30.65 27.40 2.13
C ILE A 136 -31.55 27.87 0.98
N ARG A 137 -31.81 27.01 -0.01
CA ARG A 137 -32.71 27.34 -1.13
C ARG A 137 -34.15 27.54 -0.67
N ASN A 138 -34.62 26.72 0.27
CA ASN A 138 -35.96 26.86 0.84
C ASN A 138 -36.11 28.17 1.63
N GLU A 139 -35.12 28.53 2.45
CA GLU A 139 -35.11 29.79 3.20
C GLU A 139 -35.11 31.01 2.27
N ARG A 140 -34.29 31.03 1.21
CA ARG A 140 -34.34 32.09 0.19
C ARG A 140 -35.70 32.20 -0.49
N ARG A 141 -36.40 31.07 -0.71
CA ARG A 141 -37.72 31.08 -1.34
C ARG A 141 -38.78 31.69 -0.42
N ARG A 142 -38.71 31.40 0.89
CA ARG A 142 -39.61 31.98 1.90
C ARG A 142 -39.38 33.47 2.11
N SER A 143 -38.13 33.93 2.10
CA SER A 143 -37.80 35.37 2.24
C SER A 143 -38.28 36.24 1.08
N ASN A 144 -38.60 35.67 -0.09
CA ASN A 144 -39.09 36.39 -1.25
C ASN A 144 -40.63 36.54 -1.28
N TYR A 145 -41.33 36.01 -0.27
CA TYR A 145 -42.77 36.13 -0.07
C TYR A 145 -43.03 37.06 1.12
#